data_AF-A0A2H0XF73-F1
#
_entry.id   AF-A0A2H0XF73-F1
#
_cell.length_a   1.000
_cell.length_b   1.000
_cell.length_c   1.000
_cell.angle_alpha   90.00
_cell.angle_beta   90.00
_cell.angle_gamma   90.00
#
_symmetry.space_group_name_H-M   'P 1'
#
loop_
_entity.id
_entity.type
_entity.pdbx_description
1 polymer ?
#
loop_
_entity_poly.entity_id
_entity_poly.type
_entity_poly.pdbx_seq_one_letter_code
_entity_poly.pdbx_strand_id
1 'polypeptide(L)'
;MRAYIMSIIAVVAFMFHFWYMGAVYNILWAIAGFFSIWSIYDGVITRMVSEEKKHRALSTSAVVIGVIVLLGLTISKIWSSYLGY
;
A
#
# COMPACT_ATOMS: atom_id res chain seq x y z
N MET A 1 -9.10 -4.37 11.86
CA MET A 1 -8.62 -5.65 11.29
C MET A 1 -8.60 -5.62 9.76
N ARG A 2 -9.67 -5.15 9.09
CA ARG A 2 -9.75 -5.07 7.62
C ARG A 2 -8.62 -4.23 7.00
N ALA A 3 -8.40 -2.99 7.47
CA ALA A 3 -7.25 -2.15 7.05
C ALA A 3 -5.89 -2.86 7.08
N TYR A 4 -5.64 -3.69 8.09
CA TYR A 4 -4.37 -4.39 8.29
C TYR A 4 -4.16 -5.50 7.25
N ILE A 5 -5.21 -6.29 6.98
CA ILE A 5 -5.20 -7.31 5.93
C ILE A 5 -4.97 -6.66 4.56
N MET A 6 -5.64 -5.53 4.28
CA MET A 6 -5.44 -4.78 3.03
C MET A 6 -4.02 -4.24 2.90
N SER A 7 -3.40 -3.83 4.02
CA SER A 7 -2.00 -3.39 4.04
C SER A 7 -1.03 -4.52 3.69
N ILE A 8 -1.28 -5.73 4.21
CA ILE A 8 -0.49 -6.92 3.87
C ILE A 8 -0.63 -7.25 2.39
N ILE A 9 -1.85 -7.21 1.85
CA ILE A 9 -2.11 -7.46 0.41
C ILE A 9 -1.36 -6.42 -0.45
N ALA A 10 -1.37 -5.14 -0.06
CA ALA A 10 -0.64 -4.09 -0.74
C ALA A 10 0.88 -4.35 -0.77
N VAL A 11 1.45 -4.77 0.37
CA VAL A 11 2.88 -5.12 0.47
C VAL A 11 3.22 -6.33 -0.39
N VAL A 12 2.41 -7.38 -0.33
CA VAL A 12 2.63 -8.60 -1.13
C VAL A 12 2.55 -8.29 -2.63
N ALA A 13 1.54 -7.52 -3.06
CA ALA A 13 1.42 -7.07 -4.45
C ALA A 13 2.62 -6.21 -4.88
N PHE A 14 3.11 -5.33 -3.99
CA PHE A 14 4.31 -4.52 -4.23
C PHE A 14 5.59 -5.37 -4.35
N MET A 15 5.74 -6.43 -3.56
CA MET A 15 6.87 -7.34 -3.68
C MET A 15 6.83 -8.13 -4.99
N PHE A 16 5.66 -8.64 -5.38
CA PHE A 16 5.50 -9.35 -6.66
C PHE A 16 5.69 -8.44 -7.87
N HIS A 17 5.36 -7.16 -7.74
CA HIS A 17 5.61 -6.16 -8.78
C HIS A 17 7.08 -6.09 -9.22
N PHE A 18 8.05 -6.36 -8.34
CA PHE A 18 9.47 -6.40 -8.72
C PHE A 18 9.92 -7.74 -9.36
N TRP A 19 9.12 -8.80 -9.23
CA TRP A 19 9.44 -10.12 -9.75
C TRP A 19 8.88 -10.38 -11.14
N TYR A 20 7.88 -9.59 -11.58
CA TYR A 20 7.24 -9.71 -12.88
C TYR A 20 7.53 -8.48 -13.75
N MET A 21 7.90 -8.69 -15.03
CA MET A 21 8.09 -7.62 -16.02
C MET A 21 6.92 -7.54 -17.03
N GLY A 22 6.76 -6.39 -17.70
CA GLY A 22 5.79 -6.22 -18.80
C GLY A 22 4.38 -5.80 -18.36
N ALA A 23 3.33 -6.34 -18.99
CA ALA A 23 1.94 -5.95 -18.67
C ALA A 23 1.55 -6.25 -17.21
N VAL A 24 2.09 -7.34 -16.67
CA VAL A 24 1.86 -7.80 -15.29
C VAL A 24 2.43 -6.78 -14.29
N TYR A 25 3.57 -6.16 -14.58
CA TYR A 25 4.15 -5.08 -13.76
C TYR A 25 3.18 -3.92 -13.56
N ASN A 26 2.58 -3.39 -14.64
CA ASN A 26 1.66 -2.24 -14.55
C ASN A 26 0.37 -2.59 -13.80
N ILE A 27 -0.14 -3.81 -13.97
CA ILE A 27 -1.34 -4.28 -13.28
C ILE A 27 -1.08 -4.40 -11.78
N LEU A 28 0.03 -5.03 -11.38
CA LEU A 28 0.40 -5.13 -9.97
C LEU A 28 0.72 -3.77 -9.34
N TRP A 29 1.30 -2.84 -10.10
CA TRP A 29 1.53 -1.46 -9.65
C TRP A 29 0.21 -0.77 -9.28
N ALA A 30 -0.79 -0.85 -10.17
CA ALA A 30 -2.11 -0.24 -9.94
C ALA A 30 -2.86 -0.91 -8.77
N ILE A 31 -2.79 -2.24 -8.66
CA ILE A 31 -3.41 -3.00 -7.57
C ILE A 31 -2.76 -2.63 -6.23
N ALA A 32 -1.43 -2.62 -6.15
CA ALA A 32 -0.71 -2.24 -4.93
C ALA A 32 -1.04 -0.80 -4.51
N GLY A 33 -1.13 0.12 -5.47
CA GLY A 33 -1.52 1.51 -5.21
C GLY A 33 -2.95 1.62 -4.66
N PHE A 34 -3.91 0.93 -5.27
CA PHE A 34 -5.30 0.94 -4.84
C PHE A 34 -5.47 0.39 -3.42
N PHE A 35 -4.91 -0.78 -3.13
CA PHE A 35 -4.99 -1.39 -1.80
C PHE A 35 -4.28 -0.57 -0.74
N SER A 36 -3.19 0.11 -1.11
CA SER A 36 -2.49 1.02 -0.20
C SER A 36 -3.35 2.24 0.16
N ILE A 37 -3.94 2.92 -0.82
CA ILE A 37 -4.84 4.07 -0.59
C ILE A 37 -6.04 3.65 0.26
N TRP A 38 -6.62 2.48 -0.03
CA TRP A 38 -7.71 1.92 0.76
C TRP A 38 -7.27 1.66 2.21
N SER A 39 -6.12 1.05 2.42
CA SER A 39 -5.58 0.75 3.75
C SER A 39 -5.37 2.04 4.56
N ILE A 40 -4.91 3.11 3.92
CA ILE A 40 -4.79 4.44 4.54
C ILE A 40 -6.17 4.99 4.90
N TYR A 41 -7.13 4.95 3.99
CA TYR A 41 -8.47 5.50 4.21
C TYR A 41 -9.21 4.76 5.34
N ASP A 42 -9.25 3.42 5.29
CA ASP A 42 -9.87 2.57 6.31
C ASP A 42 -9.13 2.70 7.66
N GLY A 43 -7.80 2.81 7.61
CA GLY A 43 -6.95 3.06 8.77
C GLY A 43 -7.28 4.40 9.44
N VAL A 44 -7.34 5.49 8.68
CA VAL A 44 -7.65 6.84 9.19
C VAL A 44 -9.07 6.91 9.77
N ILE A 45 -10.07 6.32 9.10
CA ILE A 45 -11.44 6.28 9.63
C ILE A 45 -11.50 5.47 10.91
N THR A 46 -10.89 4.27 10.94
CA THR A 46 -10.85 3.43 12.15
C THR A 46 -10.15 4.15 13.30
N ARG A 47 -9.14 4.99 13.01
CA ARG A 47 -8.46 5.82 14.01
C ARG A 47 -9.36 6.90 14.60
N MET A 48 -10.23 7.51 13.79
CA MET A 48 -11.15 8.56 14.25
C MET A 48 -12.32 8.00 15.08
N VAL A 49 -12.77 6.77 14.79
CA VAL A 49 -13.93 6.16 15.45
C VAL A 49 -13.56 5.35 16.70
N SER A 50 -12.30 4.91 16.85
CA SER A 50 -11.91 3.99 17.91
C SER A 50 -11.32 4.68 19.14
N GLU A 51 -11.98 4.55 20.30
CA GLU A 51 -11.44 4.93 21.61
C GLU A 51 -10.48 3.89 22.22
N GLU A 52 -10.47 2.66 21.68
CA GLU A 52 -9.58 1.60 22.16
C GLU A 52 -8.13 1.78 21.66
N LYS A 53 -7.20 1.95 22.61
CA LYS A 53 -5.75 2.10 22.35
C LYS A 53 -5.19 1.00 21.42
N LYS A 54 -5.68 -0.23 21.57
CA LYS A 54 -5.21 -1.41 20.79
C LYS A 54 -5.60 -1.30 19.32
N HIS A 55 -6.84 -0.90 19.05
CA HIS A 55 -7.35 -0.71 17.70
C HIS A 55 -6.72 0.51 17.02
N ARG A 56 -6.45 1.57 17.77
CA ARG A 56 -5.76 2.77 17.30
C ARG A 56 -4.31 2.48 16.86
N ALA A 57 -3.56 1.67 17.61
CA ALA A 57 -2.19 1.30 17.24
C ALA A 57 -2.16 0.46 15.94
N LEU A 58 -3.09 -0.49 15.81
CA LEU A 58 -3.20 -1.40 14.66
C LEU A 58 -3.67 -0.68 13.38
N SER A 59 -4.51 0.35 13.54
CA SER A 59 -4.89 1.23 12.43
C SER A 59 -3.72 2.15 12.03
N THR A 60 -2.97 2.68 13.00
CA THR A 60 -1.80 3.53 12.72
C THR A 60 -0.74 2.78 11.94
N SER A 61 -0.45 1.53 12.29
CA SER A 61 0.50 0.70 11.53
C SER A 61 0.02 0.41 10.11
N ALA A 62 -1.27 0.15 9.89
CA ALA A 62 -1.84 -0.04 8.55
C ALA A 62 -1.68 1.22 7.67
N VAL A 63 -1.90 2.41 8.23
CA VAL A 63 -1.68 3.68 7.53
C VAL A 63 -0.20 3.85 7.16
N VAL A 64 0.71 3.60 8.10
CA VAL A 64 2.16 3.74 7.87
C VAL A 64 2.63 2.79 6.76
N ILE A 65 2.21 1.53 6.81
CA ILE A 65 2.55 0.53 5.79
C ILE A 65 2.01 0.96 4.42
N GLY A 66 0.76 1.44 4.35
CA GLY A 66 0.21 1.99 3.11
C GLY A 66 1.07 3.14 2.55
N VAL A 67 1.43 4.12 3.39
CA VAL A 67 2.28 5.25 2.96
C VAL A 67 3.63 4.77 2.43
N ILE A 68 4.26 3.81 3.09
CA ILE A 68 5.54 3.22 2.64
C ILE A 68 5.38 2.55 1.27
N VAL A 69 4.30 1.79 1.05
CA VAL A 69 4.01 1.17 -0.25
C VAL A 69 3.79 2.22 -1.33
N LEU A 70 3.07 3.32 -1.04
CA LEU A 70 2.87 4.41 -2.01
C LEU A 70 4.18 5.09 -2.38
N LEU A 71 5.03 5.41 -1.39
CA LEU A 71 6.35 5.98 -1.65
C LEU A 71 7.20 5.04 -2.51
N GLY A 72 7.17 3.73 -2.22
CA GLY A 72 7.83 2.71 -3.03
C GLY A 72 7.32 2.67 -4.47
N LEU A 73 6.00 2.74 -4.68
CA LEU A 73 5.38 2.78 -6.01
C LEU A 73 5.75 4.06 -6.78
N THR A 74 5.80 5.21 -6.11
CA THR A 74 6.22 6.48 -6.70
C THR A 74 7.68 6.42 -7.14
N ILE A 75 8.58 5.95 -6.28
CA ILE A 75 10.00 5.77 -6.62
C ILE A 75 10.14 4.79 -7.78
N SER A 76 9.38 3.68 -7.78
CA SER A 76 9.38 2.71 -8.87
C SER A 76 8.96 3.33 -10.20
N LYS A 77 7.92 4.18 -10.20
CA LYS A 77 7.45 4.84 -11.42
C LYS A 77 8.48 5.86 -11.93
N ILE A 78 9.06 6.64 -11.03
CA ILE A 78 10.14 7.61 -11.34
C ILE A 78 11.34 6.88 -11.95
N TRP A 79 11.76 5.76 -11.35
CA TRP A 79 12.87 4.94 -11.84
C TRP A 79 12.59 4.35 -13.23
N SER A 80 11.38 3.84 -13.46
CA SER A 80 10.95 3.39 -14.80
C SER A 80 11.03 4.52 -15.83
N SER A 81 10.62 5.73 -15.47
CA SER A 81 10.70 6.90 -16.35
C SER A 81 12.14 7.33 -16.65
N TYR A 82 13.08 7.20 -15.71
CA TYR A 82 14.50 7.49 -15.96
C TYR A 82 15.18 6.46 -16.86
N LEU A 83 14.74 5.19 -16.82
CA LEU A 83 15.30 4.12 -17.63
C LEU A 83 14.73 4.06 -19.06
N GLY A 84 13.77 4.92 -19.42
CA GLY A 84 13.25 5.00 -20.79
C GLY A 84 12.40 3.81 -21.23
N TYR A 85 11.76 3.12 -20.28
CA TYR A 85 10.75 2.07 -20.53
C TYR A 85 9.33 2.62 -20.38
#